data_AF-A0A455VJB9-F1
#
_entry.id   AF-A0A455VJB9-F1
#
_cell.length_a   1.000
_cell.length_b   1.000
_cell.length_c   1.000
_cell.angle_alpha   90.00
_cell.angle_beta   90.00
_cell.angle_gamma   90.00
#
_symmetry.space_group_name_H-M   'P 1'
#
loop_
_entity.id
_entity.type
_entity.pdbx_description
1 polymer ?
#
loop_
_entity_poly.entity_id
_entity_poly.type
_entity_poly.pdbx_seq_one_letter_code
_entity_poly.pdbx_strand_id
1 'polypeptide(L)'
;MLAGIKRAELFLPEILLCQESDLINPATVVDHIVPHRLHFAQTAEEVKTAQKRFWDEKNWQPLCAQHHNTTKQRMEKGNKGFGCDENGMPSNPNSHWYQQNK
;
A
#
# COMPACT_ATOMS: atom_id res chain seq x y z
N MET A 1 40.69 5.51 -18.52
CA MET A 1 40.17 4.80 -17.32
C MET A 1 39.14 5.67 -16.63
N LEU A 2 37.86 5.51 -16.94
CA LEU A 2 36.74 5.84 -16.04
C LEU A 2 35.61 4.89 -16.44
N ALA A 3 35.47 3.80 -15.68
CA ALA A 3 34.45 2.77 -15.86
C ALA A 3 33.35 2.96 -14.82
N GLY A 4 32.09 2.75 -15.22
CA GLY A 4 30.94 2.64 -14.32
C GLY A 4 30.42 4.01 -13.86
N ILE A 5 29.12 4.27 -13.83
CA ILE A 5 28.04 3.39 -13.41
C ILE A 5 26.88 3.59 -14.40
N LYS A 6 26.46 2.50 -15.03
CA LYS A 6 25.19 2.47 -15.77
C LYS A 6 24.10 2.84 -14.77
N ARG A 7 23.45 4.01 -14.95
CA ARG A 7 22.18 4.32 -14.29
C ARG A 7 21.28 3.11 -14.54
N ALA A 8 21.00 2.36 -13.49
CA ALA A 8 20.22 1.14 -13.58
C ALA A 8 18.83 1.52 -14.10
N GLU A 9 18.56 1.14 -15.35
CA GLU A 9 17.23 0.94 -15.91
C GLU A 9 16.57 -0.25 -15.21
N LEU A 10 16.40 -0.15 -13.89
CA LEU A 10 15.58 -1.06 -13.10
C LEU A 10 14.58 -0.17 -12.38
N PHE A 11 13.52 0.12 -13.14
CA PHE A 11 12.27 0.71 -12.69
C PHE A 11 11.59 -0.29 -11.75
N LEU A 12 12.14 -0.45 -10.55
CA LEU A 12 11.48 -1.15 -9.46
C LEU A 12 10.48 -0.15 -8.86
N PRO A 13 9.16 -0.40 -8.92
CA PRO A 13 8.12 0.48 -8.36
C PRO A 13 8.27 0.69 -6.84
N GLU A 14 9.18 -0.06 -6.23
CA GLU A 14 9.53 -0.16 -4.82
C GLU A 14 10.30 1.07 -4.32
N ILE A 15 11.14 1.64 -5.19
CA ILE A 15 11.84 2.89 -4.91
C ILE A 15 10.87 4.07 -5.05
N LEU A 16 9.73 3.92 -5.75
CA LEU A 16 8.87 5.03 -6.14
C LEU A 16 8.18 5.73 -4.95
N LEU A 17 7.67 5.01 -3.94
CA LEU A 17 7.04 5.66 -2.77
C LEU A 17 8.06 6.41 -1.88
N CYS A 18 9.26 5.84 -1.79
CA CYS A 18 10.37 6.38 -1.02
C CYS A 18 11.03 7.56 -1.75
N GLN A 19 11.20 7.46 -3.08
CA GLN A 19 11.67 8.53 -3.95
C GLN A 19 10.68 9.68 -4.05
N GLU A 20 9.38 9.42 -4.10
CA GLU A 20 8.35 10.47 -4.05
C GLU A 20 8.42 11.28 -2.75
N SER A 21 8.91 10.67 -1.67
CA SER A 21 9.13 11.32 -0.37
C SER A 21 10.58 11.81 -0.16
N ASP A 22 11.44 11.71 -1.17
CA ASP A 22 12.89 12.03 -1.14
C ASP A 22 13.70 11.29 -0.04
N LEU A 23 13.19 10.12 0.38
CA LEU A 23 13.78 9.28 1.42
C LEU A 23 14.16 7.91 0.85
N ILE A 24 15.46 7.60 0.80
CA ILE A 24 15.92 6.25 0.41
C ILE A 24 15.97 5.37 1.66
N ASN A 25 14.91 4.60 1.92
CA ASN A 25 14.90 3.57 2.94
C ASN A 25 14.92 2.18 2.30
N PRO A 26 15.82 1.26 2.71
CA PRO A 26 15.83 -0.10 2.19
C PRO A 26 14.53 -0.82 2.54
N ALA A 27 14.09 -1.72 1.66
CA ALA A 27 12.96 -2.58 1.95
C ALA A 27 13.33 -3.61 3.02
N THR A 28 12.46 -3.77 4.01
CA THR A 28 12.68 -4.66 5.17
C THR A 28 11.56 -5.68 5.33
N VAL A 29 10.44 -5.50 4.62
CA VAL A 29 9.27 -6.36 4.68
C VAL A 29 8.76 -6.64 3.27
N VAL A 30 8.16 -7.82 3.09
CA VAL A 30 7.49 -8.20 1.84
C VAL A 30 5.99 -8.20 2.10
N ASP A 31 5.25 -7.58 1.20
CA ASP A 31 3.80 -7.44 1.25
C ASP A 31 3.17 -7.90 -0.07
N HIS A 32 1.85 -8.06 -0.11
CA HIS A 32 1.12 -8.45 -1.32
C HIS A 32 0.53 -7.21 -2.02
N ILE A 33 0.80 -7.06 -3.32
CA ILE A 33 0.23 -6.00 -4.18
C ILE A 33 -1.30 -6.09 -4.14
N VAL A 34 -1.82 -7.27 -4.45
CA VAL A 34 -3.24 -7.61 -4.32
C VAL A 34 -3.44 -8.44 -3.05
N PRO A 35 -4.34 -8.02 -2.14
CA PRO A 35 -4.61 -8.76 -0.91
C PRO A 35 -5.04 -10.19 -1.22
N HIS A 36 -4.36 -11.17 -0.64
CA HIS A 36 -4.65 -12.59 -0.85
C HIS A 36 -5.98 -13.03 -0.21
N ARG A 37 -6.45 -12.33 0.84
CA ARG A 37 -7.74 -12.54 1.54
C ARG A 37 -7.97 -13.97 2.05
N LEU A 38 -6.91 -14.74 2.33
CA LEU A 38 -7.00 -16.15 2.74
C LEU A 38 -7.86 -16.35 3.99
N HIS A 39 -7.78 -15.44 4.97
CA HIS A 39 -8.60 -15.49 6.18
C HIS A 39 -10.11 -15.29 5.91
N PHE A 40 -10.48 -14.68 4.78
CA PHE A 40 -11.88 -14.40 4.44
C PHE A 40 -12.49 -15.45 3.49
N ALA A 41 -11.68 -16.41 3.01
CA ALA A 41 -12.16 -17.47 2.14
C ALA A 41 -13.02 -18.46 2.93
N GLN A 42 -14.22 -18.75 2.42
CA GLN A 42 -15.18 -19.66 3.07
C GLN A 42 -15.35 -20.97 2.30
N THR A 43 -15.15 -20.94 0.97
CA THR A 43 -15.26 -22.14 0.13
C THR A 43 -13.90 -22.75 -0.19
N ALA A 44 -13.89 -24.02 -0.57
CA ALA A 44 -12.67 -24.73 -0.95
C ALA A 44 -12.02 -24.09 -2.20
N GLU A 45 -12.82 -23.62 -3.15
CA GLU A 45 -12.35 -22.92 -4.34
C GLU A 45 -11.73 -21.55 -4.01
N GLU A 46 -12.33 -20.82 -3.08
CA GLU A 46 -11.82 -19.54 -2.60
C GLU A 46 -10.48 -19.73 -1.85
N VAL A 47 -10.38 -20.74 -0.99
CA VAL A 47 -9.12 -21.05 -0.26
C VAL A 47 -8.01 -21.37 -1.25
N LYS A 48 -8.29 -22.21 -2.26
CA LYS A 48 -7.31 -22.57 -3.29
C LYS A 48 -6.83 -21.35 -4.07
N THR A 49 -7.75 -20.45 -4.42
CA THR A 49 -7.45 -19.22 -5.15
C THR A 49 -6.64 -18.24 -4.28
N ALA A 50 -7.02 -18.09 -3.01
CA ALA A 50 -6.33 -17.24 -2.06
C ALA A 50 -4.91 -17.74 -1.74
N GLN A 51 -4.71 -19.06 -1.59
CA GLN A 51 -3.39 -19.66 -1.42
C GLN A 51 -2.50 -19.44 -2.64
N LYS A 52 -3.05 -19.61 -3.85
CA LYS A 52 -2.31 -19.32 -5.09
C LYS A 52 -1.84 -17.87 -5.14
N ARG A 53 -2.71 -16.93 -4.75
CA ARG A 53 -2.38 -15.49 -4.70
C ARG A 53 -1.38 -15.14 -3.59
N PHE A 54 -1.38 -15.90 -2.50
CA PHE A 54 -0.43 -15.71 -1.40
C PHE A 54 1.01 -16.06 -1.82
N TRP A 55 1.17 -17.15 -2.57
CA TRP A 55 2.47 -17.66 -3.04
C TRP A 55 2.86 -17.19 -4.44
N ASP A 56 2.09 -16.28 -5.03
CA ASP A 56 2.45 -15.68 -6.31
C ASP A 56 3.55 -14.64 -6.09
N GLU A 57 4.78 -14.97 -6.44
CA GLU A 57 5.93 -14.06 -6.35
C GLU A 57 5.70 -12.77 -7.14
N LYS A 58 4.92 -12.82 -8.23
CA LYS A 58 4.56 -11.61 -9.01
C LYS A 58 3.59 -10.71 -8.26
N ASN A 59 2.95 -11.22 -7.21
CA ASN A 59 2.08 -10.47 -6.32
C ASN A 59 2.82 -9.94 -5.10
N TRP A 60 4.12 -10.22 -4.93
CA TRP A 60 4.92 -9.70 -3.83
C TRP A 60 5.50 -8.33 -4.18
N GLN A 61 5.50 -7.44 -3.19
CA GLN A 61 6.12 -6.13 -3.23
C GLN A 61 7.00 -5.96 -1.99
N PRO A 62 8.30 -5.67 -2.14
CA PRO A 62 9.13 -5.30 -1.01
C PRO A 62 8.84 -3.83 -0.64
N LEU A 63 8.66 -3.58 0.65
CA LEU A 63 8.38 -2.26 1.21
C LEU A 63 9.29 -1.99 2.39
N CYS A 64 9.57 -0.71 2.66
CA CYS A 64 10.13 -0.32 3.95
C CYS A 64 9.02 -0.39 5.01
N ALA A 65 9.40 -0.67 6.26
CA ALA A 65 8.44 -0.81 7.36
C ALA A 65 7.52 0.41 7.53
N GLN A 66 8.04 1.62 7.28
CA GLN A 66 7.25 2.85 7.35
C GLN A 66 6.12 2.85 6.32
N HIS A 67 6.41 2.61 5.05
CA HIS A 67 5.40 2.64 3.99
C HIS A 67 4.45 1.46 4.02
N HIS A 68 4.95 0.29 4.45
CA HIS A 68 4.10 -0.86 4.75
C HIS A 68 3.06 -0.53 5.83
N ASN A 69 3.48 0.04 6.95
CA ASN A 69 2.60 0.28 8.09
C ASN A 69 1.67 1.48 7.91
N THR A 70 2.01 2.43 7.03
CA THR A 70 1.27 3.69 6.85
C THR A 70 0.55 3.75 5.52
N THR A 71 1.26 4.06 4.44
CA THR A 71 0.69 4.37 3.13
C THR A 71 -0.06 3.17 2.56
N LYS A 72 0.52 1.98 2.61
CA LYS A 72 -0.13 0.78 2.10
C LYS A 72 -1.38 0.41 2.92
N GLN A 73 -1.27 0.38 4.24
CA GLN A 73 -2.42 0.18 5.12
C GLN A 73 -3.56 1.19 4.89
N ARG A 74 -3.22 2.45 4.55
CA ARG A 74 -4.20 3.48 4.21
C ARG A 74 -4.85 3.24 2.85
N MET A 75 -4.05 2.89 1.82
CA MET A 75 -4.55 2.56 0.49
C MET A 75 -5.52 1.37 0.53
N GLU A 76 -5.22 0.34 1.33
CA GLU A 76 -6.08 -0.83 1.48
C GLU A 76 -7.42 -0.55 2.17
N LYS A 77 -7.44 0.37 3.14
CA LYS A 77 -8.66 0.75 3.86
C LYS A 77 -9.62 1.62 3.02
N GLY A 78 -9.23 1.91 1.77
CA GLY A 78 -9.90 2.86 0.91
C GLY A 78 -9.55 4.27 1.36
N ASN A 79 -9.19 5.13 0.41
CA ASN A 79 -8.77 6.51 0.62
C ASN A 79 -9.91 7.39 1.18
N LYS A 80 -10.38 7.09 2.40
CA LYS A 80 -11.42 7.82 3.12
C LYS A 80 -10.84 9.21 3.39
N GLY A 81 -11.34 10.21 2.68
CA GLY A 81 -10.78 11.57 2.58
C GLY A 81 -10.16 12.08 3.88
N PHE A 82 -8.96 12.65 3.75
CA PHE A 82 -8.12 13.04 4.88
C PHE A 82 -8.44 14.43 5.41
N GLY A 83 -8.45 14.53 6.74
CA GLY A 83 -8.35 15.80 7.45
C GLY A 83 -9.67 16.31 8.00
N CYS A 84 -9.54 17.41 8.73
CA CYS A 84 -10.64 18.26 9.11
C CYS A 84 -10.49 19.60 8.39
N ASP A 85 -11.59 20.24 8.05
CA ASP A 85 -11.56 21.63 7.61
C ASP A 85 -11.14 22.57 8.77
N GLU A 86 -11.06 23.86 8.47
CA GLU A 86 -10.74 24.91 9.45
C GLU A 86 -11.72 24.98 10.64
N ASN A 87 -12.91 24.38 10.50
CA ASN A 87 -13.93 24.29 11.54
C ASN A 87 -13.87 22.97 12.33
N GLY A 88 -12.91 22.09 12.02
CA GLY A 88 -12.75 20.79 12.67
C GLY A 88 -13.65 19.69 12.11
N MET A 89 -14.37 19.93 11.01
CA MET A 89 -15.28 18.94 10.40
C MET A 89 -14.54 17.97 9.48
N PRO A 90 -14.80 16.65 9.59
CA PRO A 90 -14.09 15.66 8.80
C PRO A 90 -14.38 15.83 7.31
N SER A 91 -13.35 15.85 6.46
CA SER A 91 -13.49 15.96 5.01
C SER A 91 -14.18 14.77 4.34
N ASN A 92 -14.36 13.66 5.07
CA ASN A 92 -15.04 12.46 4.59
C ASN A 92 -16.56 12.57 4.84
N PRO A 93 -17.40 12.65 3.79
CA PRO A 93 -18.85 12.75 3.94
C PRO A 93 -19.51 11.53 4.59
N ASN A 94 -18.84 10.38 4.55
CA ASN A 94 -19.31 9.13 5.17
C ASN A 94 -18.75 8.94 6.60
N SER A 95 -18.17 9.97 7.20
CA SER A 95 -17.75 9.92 8.61
C SER A 95 -18.98 9.92 9.53
N HIS A 96 -18.93 9.15 10.61
CA HIS A 96 -19.97 9.16 11.66
C HIS A 96 -20.16 10.56 12.28
N TRP A 97 -19.12 11.39 12.22
CA TRP A 97 -19.10 12.77 12.72
C TRP A 97 -19.39 13.81 11.63
N TYR A 98 -19.67 13.39 10.39
CA TYR A 98 -20.05 14.30 9.30
C TYR A 98 -21.51 14.71 9.46
N GLN A 99 -21.75 15.75 10.25
CA GLN A 99 -23.07 16.34 10.42
C GLN A 99 -23.27 17.38 9.31
N GLN A 100 -23.94 17.01 8.22
CA GLN A 100 -24.55 18.01 7.34
C GLN A 100 -25.67 18.67 8.15
N ASN A 101 -25.49 19.94 8.52
CA ASN A 101 -26.57 20.73 9.12
C ASN A 101 -27.81 20.60 8.23
N LYS A 102 -28.86 19.98 8.78
CA LYS A 102 -30.22 20.01 8.21
C LYS A 102 -30.84 21.37 8.41
#